data_AF-A0A853J858-F1
#
_entry.id   AF-A0A853J858-F1
#
_cell.length_a   1.000
_cell.length_b   1.000
_cell.length_c   1.000
_cell.angle_alpha   90.00
_cell.angle_beta   90.00
_cell.angle_gamma   90.00
#
_symmetry.space_group_name_H-M   'P 1'
#
loop_
_entity.id
_entity.type
_entity.pdbx_description
1 polymer ?
#
loop_
_entity_poly.entity_id
_entity_poly.type
_entity_poly.pdbx_seq_one_letter_code
_entity_poly.pdbx_strand_id
1 'polypeptide(L)'
;MPCQRFLPRLCLAVLALSLSATVSAQTLADRLKRTVERAATSEVERKVDQETRRVTRCALGDERCVREAERRGDRVEIVGGGAAQAGASADPGGDHPLIAPYAGSNLRERKYDAYNEYQRIVGFAQRQNRTERLEGRLTRLRYDNPRGRSTFEIERNYRDALAARGFRVDYECQRRDACGSIANPGWNTINGMNVGIAGDLRYFTGRLAYGDGNAYVSVAVNPHITYVHVLETAGMDTGMVGVSADALAAGLAQDGKVTLDGIFFDTGRATLKPESNPSLDQAAQLLNQQASLKLLVVGHTDGTGSAASNMTLSQQRADAVRNALLARGIAAARLAAQGVGSTVPVASNDTEAGRAQNRRVELVKQ
;
A
#
# COMPACT_ATOMS: atom_id res chain seq x y z
N MET A 1 44.30 -85.97 -10.11
CA MET A 1 44.85 -85.01 -11.10
C MET A 1 43.70 -84.55 -11.99
N PRO A 2 43.61 -83.29 -12.46
CA PRO A 2 43.42 -82.02 -11.72
C PRO A 2 42.13 -81.26 -12.13
N CYS A 3 41.89 -80.15 -11.42
CA CYS A 3 40.80 -79.16 -11.53
C CYS A 3 41.20 -77.99 -12.47
N GLN A 4 40.26 -77.40 -13.24
CA GLN A 4 40.22 -75.97 -13.69
C GLN A 4 38.99 -75.74 -14.62
N ARG A 5 37.92 -74.99 -14.26
CA ARG A 5 37.69 -73.51 -14.16
C ARG A 5 36.90 -72.96 -15.39
N PHE A 6 35.97 -72.01 -15.11
CA PHE A 6 35.16 -71.14 -16.01
C PHE A 6 33.82 -71.76 -16.53
N LEU A 7 32.61 -71.17 -16.48
CA LEU A 7 32.11 -69.84 -16.10
C LEU A 7 30.53 -69.86 -16.13
N PRO A 8 29.77 -69.84 -15.00
CA PRO A 8 28.32 -69.56 -15.05
C PRO A 8 28.01 -68.06 -15.00
N ARG A 9 29.05 -67.19 -14.90
CA ARG A 9 28.91 -65.73 -14.81
C ARG A 9 28.81 -65.00 -16.15
N LEU A 10 29.05 -65.66 -17.29
CA LEU A 10 29.06 -64.98 -18.58
C LEU A 10 27.66 -64.73 -19.17
N CYS A 11 26.67 -65.58 -18.85
CA CYS A 11 25.31 -65.39 -19.35
C CYS A 11 24.54 -64.27 -18.60
N LEU A 12 24.78 -64.09 -17.29
CA LEU A 12 24.20 -62.97 -16.54
C LEU A 12 24.84 -61.62 -16.88
N ALA A 13 26.12 -61.59 -17.27
CA ALA A 13 26.81 -60.36 -17.64
C ALA A 13 26.29 -59.79 -18.96
N VAL A 14 26.00 -60.63 -19.96
CA VAL A 14 25.51 -60.17 -21.28
C VAL A 14 24.07 -59.63 -21.20
N LEU A 15 23.21 -60.20 -20.34
CA LEU A 15 21.87 -59.64 -20.06
C LEU A 15 21.93 -58.36 -19.20
N ALA A 16 22.86 -58.25 -18.26
CA ALA A 16 23.02 -57.03 -17.47
C ALA A 16 23.61 -55.87 -18.30
N LEU A 17 24.51 -56.15 -19.26
CA LEU A 17 25.08 -55.17 -20.18
C LEU A 17 24.08 -54.67 -21.23
N SER A 18 23.14 -55.51 -21.69
CA SER A 18 22.10 -55.08 -22.64
C SER A 18 20.98 -54.26 -21.97
N LEU A 19 20.62 -54.54 -20.71
CA LEU A 19 19.68 -53.72 -19.93
C LEU A 19 20.29 -52.38 -19.47
N SER A 20 21.58 -52.33 -19.14
CA SER A 20 22.23 -51.08 -18.72
C SER A 20 22.49 -50.12 -19.89
N ALA A 21 22.73 -50.63 -21.10
CA ALA A 21 22.83 -49.82 -22.31
C ALA A 21 21.49 -49.17 -22.71
N THR A 22 20.37 -49.88 -22.58
CA THR A 22 19.03 -49.35 -22.91
C THR A 22 18.53 -48.33 -21.89
N VAL A 23 18.79 -48.54 -20.58
CA VAL A 23 18.49 -47.55 -19.52
C VAL A 23 19.36 -46.30 -19.66
N SER A 24 20.63 -46.44 -20.05
CA SER A 24 21.52 -45.29 -20.30
C SER A 24 21.08 -44.48 -21.54
N ALA A 25 20.61 -45.14 -22.60
CA ALA A 25 20.09 -44.45 -23.79
C ALA A 25 18.77 -43.72 -23.51
N GLN A 26 17.84 -44.31 -22.74
CA GLN A 26 16.58 -43.67 -22.35
C GLN A 26 16.82 -42.46 -21.42
N THR A 27 17.75 -42.57 -20.47
CA THR A 27 18.09 -41.44 -19.58
C THR A 27 18.80 -40.30 -20.30
N LEU A 28 19.59 -40.59 -21.34
CA LEU A 28 20.17 -39.57 -22.21
C LEU A 28 19.10 -38.89 -23.08
N ALA A 29 18.18 -39.66 -23.67
CA ALA A 29 17.07 -39.13 -24.46
C ALA A 29 16.16 -38.21 -23.63
N ASP A 30 15.84 -38.59 -22.38
CA ASP A 30 15.04 -37.76 -21.48
C ASP A 30 15.76 -36.50 -21.00
N ARG A 31 17.09 -36.54 -20.88
CA ARG A 31 17.89 -35.33 -20.60
C ARG A 31 17.91 -34.41 -21.81
N LEU A 32 18.10 -34.95 -23.02
CA LEU A 32 18.09 -34.18 -24.26
C LEU A 32 16.73 -33.51 -24.47
N LYS A 33 15.64 -34.26 -24.29
CA LYS A 33 14.27 -33.76 -24.41
C LYS A 33 14.01 -32.61 -23.44
N ARG A 34 14.40 -32.76 -22.17
CA ARG A 34 14.26 -31.69 -21.16
C ARG A 34 15.13 -30.46 -21.47
N THR A 35 16.32 -30.64 -22.03
CA THR A 35 17.17 -29.53 -22.44
C THR A 35 16.60 -28.79 -23.65
N VAL A 36 16.06 -29.51 -24.63
CA VAL A 36 15.40 -28.93 -25.81
C VAL A 36 14.11 -28.22 -25.42
N GLU A 37 13.29 -28.81 -24.54
CA GLU A 37 12.07 -28.16 -24.01
C GLU A 37 12.42 -26.88 -23.25
N ARG A 38 13.43 -26.90 -22.38
CA ARG A 38 13.88 -25.69 -21.67
C ARG A 38 14.42 -24.62 -22.61
N ALA A 39 15.19 -25.00 -23.62
CA ALA A 39 15.71 -24.08 -24.63
C ALA A 39 14.55 -23.45 -25.44
N ALA A 40 13.58 -24.26 -25.85
CA ALA A 40 12.39 -23.79 -26.56
C ALA A 40 11.54 -22.84 -25.70
N THR A 41 11.29 -23.19 -24.43
CA THR A 41 10.56 -22.31 -23.49
C THR A 41 11.28 -20.99 -23.28
N SER A 42 12.61 -21.02 -23.10
CA SER A 42 13.41 -19.79 -22.92
C SER A 42 13.39 -18.88 -24.15
N GLU A 43 13.36 -19.44 -25.36
CA GLU A 43 13.30 -18.65 -26.59
C GLU A 43 11.89 -18.08 -26.82
N VAL A 44 10.84 -18.81 -26.43
CA VAL A 44 9.46 -18.30 -26.45
C VAL A 44 9.30 -17.16 -25.45
N GLU A 45 9.76 -17.32 -24.21
CA GLU A 45 9.73 -16.26 -23.19
C GLU A 45 10.49 -15.01 -23.63
N ARG A 46 11.67 -15.19 -24.24
CA ARG A 46 12.48 -14.08 -24.77
C ARG A 46 11.78 -13.35 -25.91
N LYS A 47 11.08 -14.06 -26.80
CA LYS A 47 10.30 -13.47 -27.89
C LYS A 47 9.05 -12.75 -27.37
N VAL A 48 8.39 -13.31 -26.36
CA VAL A 48 7.24 -12.67 -25.70
C VAL A 48 7.69 -11.36 -25.02
N ASP A 49 8.75 -11.36 -24.23
CA ASP A 49 9.27 -10.14 -23.58
C ASP A 49 9.71 -9.08 -24.62
N GLN A 50 10.34 -9.51 -25.71
CA GLN A 50 10.73 -8.61 -26.81
C GLN A 50 9.51 -7.96 -27.49
N GLU A 51 8.45 -8.72 -27.75
CA GLU A 51 7.21 -8.19 -28.34
C GLU A 51 6.43 -7.35 -27.33
N THR A 52 6.35 -7.74 -26.06
CA THR A 52 5.73 -6.92 -25.00
C THR A 52 6.40 -5.56 -24.91
N ARG A 53 7.74 -5.50 -24.85
CA ARG A 53 8.48 -4.23 -24.82
C ARG A 53 8.30 -3.39 -26.10
N ARG A 54 8.12 -4.04 -27.24
CA ARG A 54 7.84 -3.36 -28.52
C ARG A 54 6.44 -2.75 -28.50
N VAL A 55 5.42 -3.52 -28.13
CA VAL A 55 4.03 -3.07 -28.02
C VAL A 55 3.90 -1.94 -26.99
N THR A 56 4.55 -2.05 -25.83
CA THR A 56 4.56 -0.99 -24.81
C THR A 56 5.21 0.29 -25.35
N ARG A 57 6.32 0.21 -26.10
CA ARG A 57 6.95 1.40 -26.72
C ARG A 57 6.02 2.11 -27.71
N CYS A 58 5.33 1.33 -28.54
CA CYS A 58 4.34 1.85 -29.49
C CYS A 58 3.17 2.52 -28.75
N ALA A 59 2.62 1.89 -27.71
CA ALA A 59 1.51 2.42 -26.92
C ALA A 59 1.86 3.70 -26.15
N LEU A 60 3.14 3.86 -25.76
CA LEU A 60 3.69 5.06 -25.11
C LEU A 60 4.12 6.15 -26.12
N GLY A 61 3.87 5.97 -27.42
CA GLY A 61 4.06 7.01 -28.44
C GLY A 61 5.46 7.12 -29.05
N ASP A 62 6.30 6.07 -29.00
CA ASP A 62 7.56 6.07 -29.77
C ASP A 62 7.29 6.11 -31.27
N GLU A 63 7.57 7.25 -31.91
CA GLU A 63 7.25 7.49 -33.32
C GLU A 63 7.88 6.48 -34.29
N ARG A 64 9.04 5.90 -33.96
CA ARG A 64 9.67 4.88 -34.81
C ARG A 64 8.89 3.56 -34.75
N CYS A 65 8.39 3.22 -33.57
CA CYS A 65 7.57 2.03 -33.35
C CYS A 65 6.21 2.16 -34.03
N VAL A 66 5.53 3.29 -33.84
CA VAL A 66 4.20 3.57 -34.43
C VAL A 66 4.24 3.47 -35.97
N ARG A 67 5.22 4.14 -36.60
CA ARG A 67 5.41 4.09 -38.06
C ARG A 67 5.68 2.68 -38.60
N GLU A 68 6.33 1.82 -37.81
CA GLU A 68 6.61 0.44 -38.22
C GLU A 68 5.41 -0.49 -38.03
N ALA A 69 4.60 -0.27 -36.98
CA ALA A 69 3.35 -1.00 -36.73
C ALA A 69 2.27 -0.65 -37.77
N GLU A 70 2.13 0.63 -38.14
CA GLU A 70 1.23 1.07 -39.20
C GLU A 70 1.57 0.45 -40.56
N ARG A 71 2.87 0.32 -40.89
CA ARG A 71 3.33 -0.35 -42.12
C ARG A 71 2.99 -1.85 -42.17
N ARG A 72 2.77 -2.48 -41.01
CA ARG A 72 2.39 -3.89 -40.89
C ARG A 72 0.87 -4.09 -40.82
N GLY A 73 0.09 -3.01 -40.78
CA GLY A 73 -1.37 -3.04 -40.69
C GLY A 73 -1.91 -3.27 -39.27
N ASP A 74 -1.07 -3.11 -38.24
CA ASP A 74 -1.46 -3.29 -36.84
C ASP A 74 -2.22 -2.04 -36.34
N ARG A 75 -3.34 -2.23 -35.63
CA ARG A 75 -4.10 -1.12 -35.01
C ARG A 75 -3.41 -0.68 -33.72
N VAL A 76 -2.77 0.50 -33.74
CA VAL A 76 -2.09 1.07 -32.56
C VAL A 76 -3.01 2.07 -31.87
N GLU A 77 -3.52 1.74 -30.69
CA GLU A 77 -4.15 2.72 -29.81
C GLU A 77 -3.05 3.45 -29.00
N ILE A 78 -2.84 4.72 -29.31
CA ILE A 78 -1.96 5.59 -28.52
C ILE A 78 -2.74 6.03 -27.28
N VAL A 79 -2.23 5.72 -26.09
CA VAL A 79 -2.85 6.17 -24.84
C VAL A 79 -2.58 7.67 -24.70
N GLY A 80 -3.56 8.47 -25.11
CA GLY A 80 -3.51 9.93 -25.01
C GLY A 80 -3.45 10.39 -23.56
N GLY A 81 -2.54 11.33 -23.28
CA GLY A 81 -2.32 11.93 -21.97
C GLY A 81 -3.55 12.65 -21.44
N GLY A 82 -4.35 11.94 -20.64
CA GLY A 82 -5.20 12.49 -19.61
C GLY A 82 -4.66 11.99 -18.28
N ALA A 83 -4.51 12.90 -17.30
CA ALA A 83 -4.01 12.59 -15.97
C ALA A 83 -4.86 11.48 -15.31
N ALA A 84 -4.44 10.24 -15.51
CA ALA A 84 -4.98 9.08 -14.81
C ALA A 84 -4.26 9.01 -13.47
N GLN A 85 -5.02 9.29 -12.42
CA GLN A 85 -4.69 8.88 -11.06
C GLN A 85 -4.26 7.41 -11.09
N ALA A 86 -2.98 7.15 -10.82
CA ALA A 86 -2.45 5.81 -10.62
C ALA A 86 -2.89 5.31 -9.24
N GLY A 87 -4.19 5.05 -9.10
CA GLY A 87 -4.76 4.22 -8.05
C GLY A 87 -4.90 2.80 -8.60
N ALA A 88 -3.82 2.02 -8.54
CA ALA A 88 -3.89 0.56 -8.66
C ALA A 88 -2.64 -0.06 -8.03
N SER A 89 -2.80 -0.55 -6.80
CA SER A 89 -1.94 -1.56 -6.23
C SER A 89 -2.00 -2.82 -7.10
N ALA A 90 -0.90 -3.16 -7.76
CA ALA A 90 -0.59 -4.50 -8.20
C ALA A 90 0.88 -4.73 -7.86
N ASP A 91 1.17 -5.73 -7.04
CA ASP A 91 2.53 -6.21 -6.79
C ASP A 91 3.27 -6.33 -8.12
N PRO A 92 4.27 -5.48 -8.42
CA PRO A 92 5.06 -5.64 -9.62
C PRO A 92 5.97 -6.82 -9.33
N GLY A 93 5.58 -8.01 -9.76
CA GLY A 93 6.47 -9.16 -9.74
C GLY A 93 7.84 -8.73 -10.28
N GLY A 94 8.88 -8.82 -9.45
CA GLY A 94 10.20 -8.26 -9.75
C GLY A 94 10.78 -7.43 -8.61
N ASP A 95 11.97 -6.88 -8.84
CA ASP A 95 12.69 -6.08 -7.85
C ASP A 95 12.02 -4.74 -7.58
N HIS A 96 12.25 -4.15 -6.40
CA HIS A 96 11.76 -2.81 -6.12
C HIS A 96 12.47 -1.81 -7.06
N PRO A 97 11.77 -0.88 -7.74
CA PRO A 97 12.40 0.01 -8.73
C PRO A 97 13.54 0.89 -8.16
N LEU A 98 13.48 1.17 -6.86
CA LEU A 98 14.52 1.90 -6.15
C LEU A 98 15.76 1.04 -5.79
N ILE A 99 15.58 -0.26 -5.54
CA ILE A 99 16.64 -1.08 -4.96
C ILE A 99 16.47 -2.55 -5.32
N ALA A 100 17.47 -3.09 -6.01
CA ALA A 100 17.56 -4.51 -6.31
C ALA A 100 18.11 -5.29 -5.08
N PRO A 101 17.78 -6.58 -4.92
CA PRO A 101 18.38 -7.40 -3.90
C PRO A 101 19.88 -7.58 -4.13
N TYR A 102 20.61 -7.84 -3.06
CA TYR A 102 21.99 -8.32 -3.17
C TYR A 102 22.01 -9.62 -3.99
N ALA A 103 22.97 -9.73 -4.93
CA ALA A 103 23.01 -10.84 -5.87
C ALA A 103 23.14 -12.20 -5.15
N GLY A 104 22.26 -13.15 -5.51
CA GLY A 104 22.19 -14.47 -4.88
C GLY A 104 21.34 -14.53 -3.60
N SER A 105 20.75 -13.41 -3.17
CA SER A 105 19.73 -13.41 -2.12
C SER A 105 18.39 -13.96 -2.63
N ASN A 106 17.64 -14.61 -1.74
CA ASN A 106 16.30 -15.15 -2.06
C ASN A 106 15.22 -14.35 -1.33
N LEU A 107 14.19 -13.89 -2.05
CA LEU A 107 13.08 -13.16 -1.44
C LEU A 107 12.27 -14.11 -0.52
N ARG A 108 12.17 -13.76 0.75
CA ARG A 108 11.38 -14.47 1.77
C ARG A 108 10.00 -13.87 1.97
N GLU A 109 9.93 -12.54 1.97
CA GLU A 109 8.70 -11.82 2.26
C GLU A 109 8.71 -10.49 1.50
N ARG A 110 7.55 -10.17 0.92
CA ARG A 110 7.24 -8.87 0.38
C ARG A 110 5.89 -8.45 0.94
N LYS A 111 5.85 -7.29 1.58
CA LYS A 111 4.63 -6.63 1.99
C LYS A 111 4.60 -5.23 1.37
N TYR A 112 3.52 -4.94 0.67
CA TYR A 112 3.27 -3.64 0.07
C TYR A 112 2.03 -3.04 0.72
N ASP A 113 2.18 -1.89 1.35
CA ASP A 113 1.06 -1.08 1.84
C ASP A 113 0.95 0.17 0.97
N ALA A 114 -0.22 0.37 0.34
CA ALA A 114 -0.48 1.53 -0.52
C ALA A 114 -0.41 2.87 0.25
N TYR A 115 -0.71 2.85 1.54
CA TYR A 115 -0.44 3.93 2.47
C TYR A 115 -0.32 3.34 3.88
N ASN A 116 0.72 3.70 4.63
CA ASN A 116 0.89 3.27 6.01
C ASN A 116 1.78 4.25 6.78
N GLU A 117 1.74 4.16 8.11
CA GLU A 117 2.74 4.77 8.96
C GLU A 117 3.98 3.86 9.11
N TYR A 118 5.14 4.47 9.31
CA TYR A 118 6.41 3.78 9.54
C TYR A 118 7.22 4.51 10.61
N GLN A 119 7.60 3.77 11.66
CA GLN A 119 8.53 4.26 12.67
C GLN A 119 9.97 3.91 12.26
N ARG A 120 10.63 4.86 11.60
CA ARG A 120 12.02 4.74 11.17
C ARG A 120 12.94 4.91 12.37
N ILE A 121 13.95 4.05 12.51
CA ILE A 121 14.88 4.12 13.64
C ILE A 121 16.04 5.02 13.25
N VAL A 122 16.21 6.13 13.97
CA VAL A 122 17.16 7.19 13.62
C VAL A 122 18.15 7.48 14.75
N GLY A 123 18.25 6.59 15.73
CA GLY A 123 19.19 6.73 16.84
C GLY A 123 18.97 5.70 17.94
N PHE A 124 19.98 5.51 18.78
CA PHE A 124 19.87 4.80 20.04
C PHE A 124 20.70 5.52 21.11
N ALA A 125 20.05 5.97 22.17
CA ALA A 125 20.70 6.66 23.29
C ALA A 125 19.92 6.38 24.57
N GLN A 126 20.62 6.39 25.73
CA GLN A 126 19.99 6.18 27.04
C GLN A 126 19.11 4.93 27.13
N ARG A 127 19.51 3.85 26.42
CA ARG A 127 18.76 2.59 26.30
C ARG A 127 17.39 2.71 25.63
N GLN A 128 17.16 3.77 24.86
CA GLN A 128 15.92 4.03 24.12
C GLN A 128 16.20 4.22 22.63
N ASN A 129 15.36 3.61 21.80
CA ASN A 129 15.38 3.83 20.35
C ASN A 129 14.77 5.20 20.05
N ARG A 130 15.51 6.05 19.33
CA ARG A 130 14.99 7.29 18.76
C ARG A 130 14.36 6.98 17.42
N THR A 131 13.10 7.35 17.24
CA THR A 131 12.35 7.09 16.02
C THR A 131 11.90 8.38 15.35
N GLU A 132 11.68 8.30 14.03
CA GLU A 132 10.99 9.30 13.23
C GLU A 132 9.76 8.65 12.62
N ARG A 133 8.59 9.27 12.78
CA ARG A 133 7.34 8.79 12.18
C ARG A 133 7.21 9.37 10.78
N LEU A 134 6.99 8.49 9.81
CA LEU A 134 6.79 8.81 8.40
C LEU A 134 5.50 8.17 7.91
N GLU A 135 4.92 8.72 6.84
CA GLU A 135 3.70 8.22 6.22
C GLU A 135 3.85 8.21 4.70
N GLY A 136 3.29 7.19 4.05
CA GLY A 136 3.33 7.05 2.60
C GLY A 136 3.20 5.60 2.13
N ARG A 137 3.56 5.36 0.87
CA ARG A 137 3.61 4.01 0.30
C ARG A 137 4.77 3.25 0.92
N LEU A 138 4.52 2.08 1.48
CA LEU A 138 5.50 1.34 2.26
C LEU A 138 5.71 -0.06 1.73
N THR A 139 6.91 -0.31 1.22
CA THR A 139 7.36 -1.65 0.83
C THR A 139 8.28 -2.19 1.92
N ARG A 140 7.97 -3.37 2.46
CA ARG A 140 8.84 -4.15 3.34
C ARG A 140 9.27 -5.42 2.65
N LEU A 141 10.59 -5.60 2.54
CA LEU A 141 11.22 -6.74 1.88
C LEU A 141 12.10 -7.47 2.88
N ARG A 142 12.05 -8.80 2.85
CA ARG A 142 12.93 -9.67 3.62
C ARG A 142 13.58 -10.68 2.68
N TYR A 143 14.89 -10.79 2.76
CA TYR A 143 15.69 -11.70 1.93
C TYR A 143 16.49 -12.67 2.79
N ASP A 144 16.66 -13.92 2.33
CA ASP A 144 17.77 -14.76 2.80
C ASP A 144 19.07 -14.26 2.18
N ASN A 145 20.09 -14.16 3.02
CA ASN A 145 21.42 -13.81 2.58
C ASN A 145 22.12 -15.02 1.93
N PRO A 146 22.89 -14.82 0.86
CA PRO A 146 23.68 -15.88 0.25
C PRO A 146 24.76 -16.38 1.20
N ARG A 147 25.06 -17.67 1.12
CA ARG A 147 26.10 -18.30 1.95
C ARG A 147 27.48 -17.72 1.63
N GLY A 148 28.32 -17.60 2.66
CA GLY A 148 29.71 -17.18 2.52
C GLY A 148 29.91 -15.67 2.32
N ARG A 149 28.86 -14.86 2.39
CA ARG A 149 28.93 -13.39 2.33
C ARG A 149 28.86 -12.80 3.72
N SER A 150 29.71 -11.79 3.97
CA SER A 150 29.70 -11.08 5.26
C SER A 150 28.56 -10.05 5.30
N THR A 151 28.07 -9.74 6.51
CA THR A 151 27.09 -8.66 6.70
C THR A 151 27.63 -7.32 6.21
N PHE A 152 28.95 -7.09 6.37
CA PHE A 152 29.64 -5.89 5.90
C PHE A 152 29.59 -5.76 4.38
N GLU A 153 29.88 -6.84 3.66
CA GLU A 153 29.84 -6.84 2.20
C GLU A 153 28.42 -6.54 1.69
N ILE A 154 27.42 -7.22 2.25
CA ILE A 154 26.02 -7.04 1.85
C ILE A 154 25.56 -5.61 2.13
N GLU A 155 25.79 -5.12 3.35
CA GLU A 155 25.41 -3.76 3.77
C GLU A 155 26.10 -2.70 2.90
N ARG A 156 27.40 -2.85 2.65
CA ARG A 156 28.16 -1.90 1.83
C ARG A 156 27.64 -1.84 0.39
N ASN A 157 27.28 -2.97 -0.20
CA ASN A 157 26.72 -3.01 -1.55
C ASN A 157 25.38 -2.26 -1.64
N TYR A 158 24.48 -2.47 -0.67
CA TYR A 158 23.22 -1.71 -0.62
C TYR A 158 23.47 -0.21 -0.46
N ARG A 159 24.38 0.17 0.44
CA ARG A 159 24.72 1.56 0.68
C ARG A 159 25.29 2.23 -0.56
N ASP A 160 26.26 1.60 -1.22
CA ASP A 160 26.94 2.17 -2.39
C ASP A 160 25.96 2.31 -3.57
N ALA A 161 25.07 1.32 -3.78
CA ALA A 161 24.01 1.39 -4.80
C ALA A 161 23.03 2.53 -4.55
N LEU A 162 22.64 2.78 -3.29
CA LEU A 162 21.78 3.90 -2.91
C LEU A 162 22.51 5.24 -3.01
N ALA A 163 23.77 5.31 -2.56
CA ALA A 163 24.58 6.52 -2.60
C ALA A 163 24.80 7.01 -4.04
N ALA A 164 25.00 6.10 -5.00
CA ALA A 164 25.07 6.41 -6.43
C ALA A 164 23.81 7.10 -6.98
N ARG A 165 22.68 7.03 -6.26
CA ARG A 165 21.39 7.67 -6.60
C ARG A 165 21.11 8.91 -5.75
N GLY A 166 22.11 9.43 -5.03
CA GLY A 166 21.97 10.63 -4.20
C GLY A 166 21.40 10.38 -2.80
N PHE A 167 21.44 9.13 -2.33
CA PHE A 167 21.03 8.80 -0.96
C PHE A 167 21.93 9.44 0.09
N ARG A 168 21.30 10.10 1.06
CA ARG A 168 21.96 10.67 2.23
C ARG A 168 21.62 9.85 3.45
N VAL A 169 22.65 9.36 4.12
CA VAL A 169 22.54 8.58 5.36
C VAL A 169 22.18 9.52 6.50
N ASP A 170 21.11 9.19 7.22
CA ASP A 170 20.64 9.95 8.38
C ASP A 170 21.11 9.31 9.70
N TYR A 171 21.20 7.99 9.71
CA TYR A 171 21.65 7.22 10.86
C TYR A 171 22.20 5.87 10.43
N GLU A 172 23.22 5.42 11.15
CA GLU A 172 23.79 4.09 11.01
C GLU A 172 24.24 3.57 12.37
N CYS A 173 24.22 2.25 12.53
CA CYS A 173 24.76 1.58 13.70
C CYS A 173 25.26 0.19 13.33
N GLN A 174 26.17 -0.30 14.15
CA GLN A 174 26.72 -1.64 14.01
C GLN A 174 26.80 -2.29 15.39
N ARG A 175 26.62 -3.61 15.41
CA ARG A 175 26.50 -4.44 16.62
C ARG A 175 25.23 -4.16 17.39
N ARG A 176 24.68 -5.23 17.96
CA ARG A 176 23.39 -5.23 18.67
C ARG A 176 23.30 -4.19 19.81
N ASP A 177 24.36 -4.05 20.59
CA ASP A 177 24.46 -3.15 21.74
C ASP A 177 24.36 -1.67 21.36
N ALA A 178 25.00 -1.28 20.25
CA ALA A 178 24.95 0.10 19.77
C ALA A 178 23.69 0.40 18.94
N CYS A 179 23.02 -0.63 18.40
CA CYS A 179 21.80 -0.47 17.62
C CYS A 179 20.51 -0.43 18.46
N GLY A 180 20.52 -0.93 19.70
CA GLY A 180 19.31 -0.90 20.53
C GLY A 180 18.20 -1.87 20.10
N SER A 181 18.52 -2.89 19.30
CA SER A 181 17.54 -3.83 18.74
C SER A 181 16.80 -4.66 19.79
N ILE A 182 17.41 -4.84 20.96
CA ILE A 182 16.86 -5.54 22.14
C ILE A 182 16.34 -4.60 23.23
N ALA A 183 16.30 -3.28 22.97
CA ALA A 183 15.68 -2.34 23.91
C ALA A 183 14.17 -2.59 24.01
N ASN A 184 13.50 -1.96 24.98
CA ASN A 184 12.05 -2.01 25.11
C ASN A 184 11.46 -0.62 24.82
N PRO A 185 10.62 -0.45 23.77
CA PRO A 185 10.23 -1.46 22.78
C PRO A 185 11.36 -1.83 21.82
N GLY A 186 11.37 -3.09 21.37
CA GLY A 186 12.35 -3.62 20.44
C GLY A 186 12.00 -3.30 18.99
N TRP A 187 12.93 -3.50 18.07
CA TRP A 187 12.73 -3.10 16.66
C TRP A 187 11.55 -3.80 15.99
N ASN A 188 11.31 -5.08 16.30
CA ASN A 188 10.14 -5.80 15.77
C ASN A 188 8.83 -5.10 16.19
N THR A 189 8.72 -4.67 17.45
CA THR A 189 7.57 -3.92 17.95
C THR A 189 7.45 -2.55 17.30
N ILE A 190 8.57 -1.85 17.09
CA ILE A 190 8.60 -0.51 16.52
C ILE A 190 8.21 -0.52 15.04
N ASN A 191 8.78 -1.42 14.25
CA ASN A 191 8.68 -1.33 12.79
C ASN A 191 8.67 -2.66 12.03
N GLY A 192 8.58 -3.79 12.74
CA GLY A 192 8.51 -5.14 12.17
C GLY A 192 9.85 -5.78 11.82
N MET A 193 10.99 -5.10 12.03
CA MET A 193 12.30 -5.68 11.79
C MET A 193 12.70 -6.63 12.93
N ASN A 194 12.52 -7.94 12.71
CA ASN A 194 13.02 -8.98 13.61
C ASN A 194 14.48 -9.33 13.31
N VAL A 195 15.39 -8.43 13.69
CA VAL A 195 16.82 -8.60 13.46
C VAL A 195 17.48 -9.67 14.35
N GLY A 196 16.72 -10.30 15.25
CA GLY A 196 17.17 -11.39 16.11
C GLY A 196 18.12 -10.95 17.23
N ILE A 197 18.63 -11.95 17.96
CA ILE A 197 19.50 -11.78 19.15
C ILE A 197 20.99 -11.91 18.82
N ALA A 198 21.36 -12.27 17.58
CA ALA A 198 22.73 -12.52 17.15
C ALA A 198 23.57 -11.23 17.11
N GLY A 199 24.87 -11.34 17.40
CA GLY A 199 25.74 -10.19 17.67
C GLY A 199 26.10 -9.33 16.45
N ASP A 200 26.17 -9.93 15.26
CA ASP A 200 26.47 -9.21 14.02
C ASP A 200 25.18 -8.62 13.43
N LEU A 201 25.08 -7.31 13.52
CA LEU A 201 23.97 -6.52 12.98
C LEU A 201 24.57 -5.26 12.39
N ARG A 202 24.17 -4.94 11.16
CA ARG A 202 24.45 -3.66 10.53
C ARG A 202 23.14 -3.03 10.12
N TYR A 203 23.00 -1.75 10.40
CA TYR A 203 21.82 -1.00 10.04
C TYR A 203 22.21 0.38 9.54
N PHE A 204 21.55 0.80 8.48
CA PHE A 204 21.58 2.19 8.06
C PHE A 204 20.21 2.61 7.56
N THR A 205 19.95 3.91 7.69
CA THR A 205 18.76 4.54 7.13
C THR A 205 19.09 5.93 6.63
N GLY A 206 18.26 6.43 5.72
CA GLY A 206 18.48 7.70 5.07
C GLY A 206 17.36 8.04 4.11
N ARG A 207 17.60 9.07 3.30
CA ARG A 207 16.64 9.57 2.31
C ARG A 207 17.29 9.94 0.99
N LEU A 208 16.50 9.90 -0.08
CA LEU A 208 16.84 10.45 -1.39
C LEU A 208 15.60 11.05 -2.05
N ALA A 209 15.81 11.93 -3.03
CA ALA A 209 14.74 12.39 -3.90
C ALA A 209 14.24 11.21 -4.77
N TYR A 210 12.92 11.03 -4.86
CA TYR A 210 12.32 9.95 -5.62
C TYR A 210 10.89 10.33 -6.04
N GLY A 211 10.60 10.26 -7.34
CA GLY A 211 9.36 10.82 -7.90
C GLY A 211 9.24 12.32 -7.60
N ASP A 212 8.05 12.75 -7.20
CA ASP A 212 7.76 14.15 -6.81
C ASP A 212 8.11 14.46 -5.34
N GLY A 213 8.70 13.50 -4.60
CA GLY A 213 8.94 13.61 -3.17
C GLY A 213 10.25 12.96 -2.72
N ASN A 214 10.22 12.38 -1.52
CA ASN A 214 11.36 11.67 -0.95
C ASN A 214 11.04 10.18 -0.79
N ALA A 215 12.05 9.34 -0.98
CA ALA A 215 12.05 7.96 -0.50
C ALA A 215 12.97 7.84 0.72
N TYR A 216 12.48 7.16 1.76
CA TYR A 216 13.23 6.80 2.96
C TYR A 216 13.53 5.31 2.91
N VAL A 217 14.82 4.96 3.01
CA VAL A 217 15.26 3.56 2.91
C VAL A 217 15.93 3.17 4.22
N SER A 218 15.53 2.03 4.77
CA SER A 218 16.12 1.41 5.96
C SER A 218 16.56 0.00 5.62
N VAL A 219 17.85 -0.28 5.78
CA VAL A 219 18.44 -1.60 5.52
C VAL A 219 19.03 -2.16 6.81
N ALA A 220 18.57 -3.33 7.23
CA ALA A 220 19.13 -4.07 8.36
C ALA A 220 19.65 -5.43 7.89
N VAL A 221 20.92 -5.72 8.15
CA VAL A 221 21.59 -6.95 7.73
C VAL A 221 22.08 -7.70 8.97
N ASN A 222 21.63 -8.94 9.12
CA ASN A 222 22.22 -9.91 10.06
C ASN A 222 22.80 -11.10 9.26
N PRO A 223 23.44 -12.11 9.89
CA PRO A 223 24.10 -13.20 9.16
C PRO A 223 23.21 -14.03 8.24
N HIS A 224 21.89 -13.99 8.42
CA HIS A 224 20.95 -14.86 7.72
C HIS A 224 19.98 -14.09 6.84
N ILE A 225 19.60 -12.89 7.25
CA ILE A 225 18.49 -12.14 6.69
C ILE A 225 18.90 -10.69 6.44
N THR A 226 18.42 -10.15 5.32
CA THR A 226 18.40 -8.72 5.06
C THR A 226 16.97 -8.20 5.03
N TYR A 227 16.70 -7.17 5.83
CA TYR A 227 15.48 -6.37 5.76
C TYR A 227 15.75 -5.12 4.93
N VAL A 228 14.88 -4.84 3.97
CA VAL A 228 14.89 -3.58 3.20
C VAL A 228 13.49 -3.00 3.29
N HIS A 229 13.35 -1.88 4.00
CA HIS A 229 12.10 -1.13 4.05
C HIS A 229 12.27 0.16 3.24
N VAL A 230 11.32 0.43 2.35
CA VAL A 230 11.27 1.63 1.51
C VAL A 230 9.94 2.32 1.76
N LEU A 231 9.98 3.58 2.21
CA LEU A 231 8.80 4.43 2.31
C LEU A 231 8.92 5.57 1.29
N GLU A 232 7.98 5.65 0.37
CA GLU A 232 7.85 6.75 -0.58
C GLU A 232 6.79 7.72 -0.07
N THR A 233 7.13 9.00 0.08
CA THR A 233 6.16 10.01 0.52
C THR A 233 5.04 10.11 -0.52
N ALA A 234 3.82 9.79 -0.11
CA ALA A 234 2.61 9.90 -0.91
C ALA A 234 1.53 10.57 -0.06
N GLY A 235 0.53 11.18 -0.70
CA GLY A 235 -0.70 11.57 0.00
C GLY A 235 -1.56 10.33 0.29
N MET A 236 -2.28 10.33 1.41
CA MET A 236 -3.29 9.32 1.69
C MET A 236 -4.54 9.59 0.86
N ASP A 237 -5.18 8.54 0.36
CA ASP A 237 -6.56 8.66 -0.14
C ASP A 237 -7.48 8.96 1.06
N THR A 238 -7.93 10.20 1.17
CA THR A 238 -8.88 10.63 2.20
C THR A 238 -10.31 10.49 1.71
N GLY A 239 -11.28 10.22 2.60
CA GLY A 239 -12.70 10.11 2.23
C GLY A 239 -13.15 8.74 1.72
N MET A 240 -12.26 7.74 1.72
CA MET A 240 -12.60 6.34 1.39
C MET A 240 -13.51 5.68 2.45
N VAL A 241 -13.46 6.19 3.69
CA VAL A 241 -14.49 5.96 4.71
C VAL A 241 -15.23 7.28 4.86
N GLY A 242 -16.10 7.53 3.90
CA GLY A 242 -17.07 8.60 3.94
C GLY A 242 -18.46 8.01 4.13
N VAL A 243 -19.34 8.82 4.70
CA VAL A 243 -20.78 8.70 4.60
C VAL A 243 -21.14 8.51 3.12
N SER A 244 -21.20 7.28 2.60
CA SER A 244 -21.53 7.06 1.19
C SER A 244 -23.01 7.38 0.98
N ALA A 245 -23.38 7.82 -0.23
CA ALA A 245 -24.79 7.97 -0.58
C ALA A 245 -25.60 6.69 -0.25
N ASP A 246 -25.00 5.51 -0.44
CA ASP A 246 -25.59 4.21 -0.11
C ASP A 246 -25.75 3.99 1.41
N ALA A 247 -24.75 4.37 2.22
CA ALA A 247 -24.84 4.28 3.68
C ALA A 247 -25.88 5.26 4.24
N LEU A 248 -25.96 6.48 3.70
CA LEU A 248 -27.03 7.43 4.01
C LEU A 248 -28.40 6.87 3.64
N ALA A 249 -28.53 6.29 2.44
CA ALA A 249 -29.77 5.67 1.99
C ALA A 249 -30.18 4.52 2.91
N ALA A 250 -29.25 3.67 3.30
CA ALA A 250 -29.50 2.54 4.20
C ALA A 250 -29.98 3.03 5.58
N GLY A 251 -29.31 4.02 6.19
CA GLY A 251 -29.73 4.59 7.47
C GLY A 251 -31.12 5.25 7.39
N LEU A 252 -31.39 6.01 6.33
CA LEU A 252 -32.72 6.61 6.11
C LEU A 252 -33.81 5.57 5.86
N ALA A 253 -33.49 4.45 5.22
CA ALA A 253 -34.43 3.37 4.97
C ALA A 253 -34.73 2.57 6.25
N GLN A 254 -33.72 2.34 7.09
CA GLN A 254 -33.82 1.54 8.30
C GLN A 254 -34.42 2.33 9.47
N ASP A 255 -33.91 3.54 9.72
CA ASP A 255 -34.19 4.30 10.95
C ASP A 255 -35.02 5.57 10.68
N GLY A 256 -35.29 5.89 9.41
CA GLY A 256 -35.95 7.14 9.01
C GLY A 256 -35.08 8.39 9.18
N LYS A 257 -33.85 8.23 9.70
CA LYS A 257 -32.88 9.31 9.90
C LYS A 257 -31.45 8.79 9.86
N VAL A 258 -30.51 9.68 9.59
CA VAL A 258 -29.08 9.36 9.59
C VAL A 258 -28.26 10.59 9.99
N THR A 259 -27.19 10.40 10.77
CA THR A 259 -26.26 11.48 11.07
C THR A 259 -25.41 11.79 9.84
N LEU A 260 -25.30 13.06 9.48
CA LEU A 260 -24.40 13.51 8.44
C LEU A 260 -23.02 13.75 9.06
N ASP A 261 -22.23 12.69 9.19
CA ASP A 261 -20.87 12.79 9.73
C ASP A 261 -19.96 13.61 8.82
N GLY A 262 -18.90 14.21 9.37
CA GLY A 262 -17.98 15.07 8.61
C GLY A 262 -18.48 16.51 8.40
N ILE A 263 -19.57 16.90 9.07
CA ILE A 263 -20.00 18.31 9.12
C ILE A 263 -19.28 19.03 10.27
N PHE A 264 -18.55 20.09 9.95
CA PHE A 264 -17.67 20.80 10.86
C PHE A 264 -18.00 22.30 10.90
N PHE A 265 -18.01 22.84 12.12
CA PHE A 265 -18.20 24.25 12.42
C PHE A 265 -17.18 24.69 13.46
N ASP A 266 -16.75 25.95 13.41
CA ASP A 266 -16.02 26.55 14.54
C ASP A 266 -16.94 26.70 15.77
N THR A 267 -16.34 26.75 16.96
CA THR A 267 -17.07 26.94 18.22
C THR A 267 -17.91 28.21 18.18
N GLY A 268 -19.20 28.09 18.51
CA GLY A 268 -20.15 29.22 18.50
C GLY A 268 -20.48 29.76 17.10
N ARG A 269 -20.06 29.10 16.02
CA ARG A 269 -20.33 29.51 14.63
C ARG A 269 -21.18 28.50 13.89
N ALA A 270 -21.83 28.99 12.84
CA ALA A 270 -22.63 28.21 11.88
C ALA A 270 -22.02 28.19 10.47
N THR A 271 -20.85 28.80 10.28
CA THR A 271 -20.11 28.74 9.01
C THR A 271 -19.55 27.34 8.80
N LEU A 272 -19.94 26.69 7.70
CA LEU A 272 -19.41 25.38 7.32
C LEU A 272 -17.94 25.49 6.92
N LYS A 273 -17.13 24.56 7.40
CA LYS A 273 -15.74 24.45 6.99
C LYS A 273 -15.59 23.69 5.66
N PRO A 274 -14.56 23.99 4.82
CA PRO A 274 -14.32 23.27 3.57
C PRO A 274 -14.19 21.75 3.74
N GLU A 275 -13.71 21.29 4.89
CA GLU A 275 -13.60 19.88 5.27
C GLU A 275 -14.95 19.15 5.27
N SER A 276 -16.08 19.87 5.25
CA SER A 276 -17.43 19.31 5.16
C SER A 276 -17.93 19.02 3.76
N ASN A 277 -17.21 19.48 2.72
CA ASN A 277 -17.63 19.30 1.34
C ASN A 277 -17.83 17.82 0.96
N PRO A 278 -16.95 16.86 1.33
CA PRO A 278 -17.15 15.46 0.96
C PRO A 278 -18.49 14.90 1.45
N SER A 279 -18.87 15.15 2.69
CA SER A 279 -20.15 14.69 3.24
C SER A 279 -21.36 15.35 2.59
N LEU A 280 -21.26 16.66 2.29
CA LEU A 280 -22.30 17.39 1.57
C LEU A 280 -22.47 16.89 0.14
N ASP A 281 -21.37 16.52 -0.53
CA ASP A 281 -21.38 15.95 -1.87
C ASP A 281 -22.07 14.58 -1.88
N GLN A 282 -21.83 13.74 -0.88
CA GLN A 282 -22.49 12.45 -0.73
C GLN A 282 -23.99 12.57 -0.43
N ALA A 283 -24.40 13.53 0.41
CA ALA A 283 -25.82 13.83 0.63
C ALA A 283 -26.51 14.35 -0.64
N ALA A 284 -25.83 15.20 -1.42
CA ALA A 284 -26.35 15.66 -2.70
C ALA A 284 -26.45 14.52 -3.73
N GLN A 285 -25.45 13.63 -3.78
CA GLN A 285 -25.48 12.43 -4.62
C GLN A 285 -26.69 11.54 -4.30
N LEU A 286 -26.95 11.26 -3.02
CA LEU A 286 -28.15 10.53 -2.59
C LEU A 286 -29.44 11.19 -3.10
N LEU A 287 -29.57 12.51 -2.88
CA LEU A 287 -30.77 13.26 -3.29
C LEU A 287 -30.94 13.26 -4.82
N ASN A 288 -29.85 13.23 -5.58
CA ASN A 288 -29.90 13.10 -7.03
C ASN A 288 -30.29 11.68 -7.48
N GLN A 289 -29.83 10.63 -6.79
CA GLN A 289 -30.21 9.25 -7.06
C GLN A 289 -31.68 8.96 -6.72
N GLN A 290 -32.25 9.63 -5.71
CA GLN A 290 -33.62 9.44 -5.28
C GLN A 290 -34.44 10.72 -5.45
N ALA A 291 -34.91 11.02 -6.65
CA ALA A 291 -35.60 12.28 -6.97
C ALA A 291 -36.85 12.58 -6.11
N SER A 292 -37.54 11.56 -5.60
CA SER A 292 -38.71 11.70 -4.73
C SER A 292 -38.37 11.91 -3.25
N LEU A 293 -37.12 11.68 -2.83
CA LEU A 293 -36.70 11.80 -1.44
C LEU A 293 -36.74 13.27 -1.00
N LYS A 294 -37.41 13.51 0.14
CA LYS A 294 -37.43 14.80 0.83
C LYS A 294 -36.84 14.63 2.23
N LEU A 295 -35.99 15.57 2.63
CA LEU A 295 -35.26 15.51 3.88
C LEU A 295 -35.47 16.77 4.72
N LEU A 296 -35.54 16.57 6.03
CA LEU A 296 -35.40 17.60 7.04
C LEU A 296 -33.96 17.56 7.57
N VAL A 297 -33.23 18.66 7.41
CA VAL A 297 -31.90 18.87 8.00
C VAL A 297 -32.08 19.32 9.45
N VAL A 298 -31.66 18.50 10.41
CA VAL A 298 -31.81 18.79 11.84
C VAL A 298 -30.47 19.15 12.45
N GLY A 299 -30.36 20.37 12.97
CA GLY A 299 -29.16 20.86 13.65
C GLY A 299 -29.23 20.62 15.15
N HIS A 300 -28.11 20.21 15.74
CA HIS A 300 -27.96 20.01 17.20
C HIS A 300 -26.77 20.82 17.75
N THR A 301 -26.83 21.16 19.04
CA THR A 301 -25.70 21.70 19.80
C THR A 301 -25.37 20.80 20.98
N ASP A 302 -24.21 21.02 21.59
CA ASP A 302 -23.96 20.54 22.95
C ASP A 302 -24.70 21.40 23.98
N GLY A 303 -24.65 20.98 25.25
CA GLY A 303 -25.33 21.63 26.37
C GLY A 303 -24.67 22.91 26.88
N THR A 304 -23.60 23.41 26.24
CA THR A 304 -22.91 24.63 26.66
C THR A 304 -23.68 25.87 26.21
N GLY A 305 -23.81 26.87 27.08
CA GLY A 305 -24.50 28.13 26.76
C GLY A 305 -26.00 28.10 27.11
N SER A 306 -26.72 29.18 26.74
CA SER A 306 -28.14 29.30 27.05
C SER A 306 -29.01 28.50 26.07
N ALA A 307 -30.18 28.02 26.52
CA ALA A 307 -31.13 27.32 25.66
C ALA A 307 -31.54 28.14 24.42
N ALA A 308 -31.75 29.45 24.58
CA ALA A 308 -32.09 30.35 23.47
C ALA A 308 -30.94 30.51 22.46
N SER A 309 -29.70 30.64 22.95
CA SER A 309 -28.50 30.70 22.12
C SER A 309 -28.31 29.38 21.34
N ASN A 310 -28.50 28.25 22.00
CA ASN A 310 -28.36 26.93 21.39
C ASN A 310 -29.43 26.65 20.34
N MET A 311 -30.68 27.06 20.60
CA MET A 311 -31.75 26.96 19.60
C MET A 311 -31.40 27.76 18.35
N THR A 312 -30.97 29.02 18.52
CA THR A 312 -30.55 29.89 17.42
C THR A 312 -29.38 29.28 16.64
N LEU A 313 -28.33 28.84 17.34
CA LEU A 313 -27.13 28.27 16.72
C LEU A 313 -27.44 26.98 15.94
N SER A 314 -28.25 26.09 16.52
CA SER A 314 -28.65 24.85 15.85
C SER A 314 -29.44 25.13 14.57
N GLN A 315 -30.34 26.11 14.58
CA GLN A 315 -31.12 26.51 13.41
C GLN A 315 -30.20 27.06 12.32
N GLN A 316 -29.28 27.97 12.67
CA GLN A 316 -28.31 28.51 11.72
C GLN A 316 -27.42 27.43 11.09
N ARG A 317 -27.01 26.41 11.86
CA ARG A 317 -26.24 25.27 11.34
C ARG A 317 -27.05 24.41 10.38
N ALA A 318 -28.31 24.13 10.70
CA ALA A 318 -29.23 23.42 9.81
C ALA A 318 -29.46 24.21 8.51
N ASP A 319 -29.66 25.53 8.60
CA ASP A 319 -29.80 26.41 7.46
C ASP A 319 -28.53 26.45 6.59
N ALA A 320 -27.34 26.47 7.21
CA ALA A 320 -26.07 26.44 6.50
C ALA A 320 -25.91 25.16 5.68
N VAL A 321 -26.22 23.99 6.26
CA VAL A 321 -26.20 22.70 5.56
C VAL A 321 -27.24 22.65 4.45
N ARG A 322 -28.48 23.08 4.70
CA ARG A 322 -29.52 23.18 3.67
C ARG A 322 -29.02 24.02 2.50
N ASN A 323 -28.55 25.24 2.77
CA ASN A 323 -28.10 26.16 1.73
C ASN A 323 -26.90 25.61 0.94
N ALA A 324 -26.00 24.87 1.59
CA ALA A 324 -24.90 24.20 0.93
C ALA A 324 -25.35 23.06 -0.01
N LEU A 325 -26.47 22.38 0.29
CA LEU A 325 -27.10 21.41 -0.61
C LEU A 325 -27.88 22.08 -1.74
N LEU A 326 -28.51 23.23 -1.50
CA LEU A 326 -29.11 24.04 -2.57
C LEU A 326 -28.06 24.51 -3.58
N ALA A 327 -26.89 24.94 -3.11
CA ALA A 327 -25.75 25.32 -3.95
C ALA A 327 -25.22 24.15 -4.80
N ARG A 328 -25.48 22.91 -4.40
CA ARG A 328 -25.18 21.68 -5.15
C ARG A 328 -26.29 21.26 -6.11
N GLY A 329 -27.31 22.10 -6.30
CA GLY A 329 -28.38 21.90 -7.27
C GLY A 329 -29.60 21.13 -6.75
N ILE A 330 -29.70 20.85 -5.45
CA ILE A 330 -30.90 20.23 -4.89
C ILE A 330 -32.04 21.25 -4.83
N ALA A 331 -33.23 20.86 -5.31
CA ALA A 331 -34.40 21.73 -5.30
C ALA A 331 -34.86 22.06 -3.86
N ALA A 332 -35.16 23.34 -3.61
CA ALA A 332 -35.58 23.83 -2.29
C ALA A 332 -36.82 23.13 -1.73
N ALA A 333 -37.76 22.72 -2.58
CA ALA A 333 -38.97 21.98 -2.18
C ALA A 333 -38.69 20.58 -1.58
N ARG A 334 -37.44 20.09 -1.66
CA ARG A 334 -37.03 18.78 -1.15
C ARG A 334 -36.28 18.86 0.19
N LEU A 335 -35.99 20.06 0.66
CA LEU A 335 -35.18 20.28 1.86
C LEU A 335 -35.86 21.27 2.81
N ALA A 336 -36.08 20.83 4.04
CA ALA A 336 -36.40 21.71 5.16
C ALA A 336 -35.22 21.75 6.14
N ALA A 337 -35.17 22.75 7.02
CA ALA A 337 -34.14 22.85 8.06
C ALA A 337 -34.78 23.20 9.41
N GLN A 338 -34.37 22.51 10.47
CA GLN A 338 -34.85 22.73 11.83
C GLN A 338 -33.70 22.62 12.84
N GLY A 339 -33.55 23.64 13.67
CA GLY A 339 -32.72 23.57 14.87
C GLY A 339 -33.50 23.00 16.05
N VAL A 340 -32.86 22.16 16.87
CA VAL A 340 -33.45 21.65 18.13
C VAL A 340 -32.60 21.97 19.37
N GLY A 341 -31.58 22.80 19.21
CA GLY A 341 -30.63 23.17 20.27
C GLY A 341 -29.98 21.94 20.90
N SER A 342 -29.88 21.97 22.23
CA SER A 342 -29.27 20.91 23.05
C SER A 342 -30.30 19.95 23.65
N THR A 343 -31.54 19.93 23.13
CA THR A 343 -32.68 19.22 23.76
C THR A 343 -32.67 17.71 23.52
N VAL A 344 -31.90 17.24 22.52
CA VAL A 344 -31.81 15.82 22.13
C VAL A 344 -30.34 15.36 22.10
N PRO A 345 -29.69 15.23 23.28
CA PRO A 345 -28.32 14.72 23.37
C PRO A 345 -28.28 13.22 23.06
N VAL A 346 -27.20 12.80 22.38
CA VAL A 346 -26.89 11.38 22.10
C VAL A 346 -25.74 10.86 22.96
N ALA A 347 -25.06 11.76 23.66
CA ALA A 347 -23.97 11.46 24.58
C ALA A 347 -23.93 12.43 25.76
N SER A 348 -23.16 12.10 26.79
CA SER A 348 -22.97 12.96 27.97
C SER A 348 -22.35 14.31 27.56
N ASN A 349 -22.88 15.41 28.12
CA ASN A 349 -22.31 16.76 27.94
C ASN A 349 -21.13 17.05 28.90
N ASP A 350 -20.83 16.11 29.81
CA ASP A 350 -19.80 16.30 30.84
C ASP A 350 -18.38 16.17 30.26
N THR A 351 -18.25 15.43 29.16
CA THR A 351 -16.96 15.18 28.48
C THR A 351 -16.90 15.89 27.14
N GLU A 352 -15.70 16.30 26.70
CA GLU A 352 -15.54 16.91 25.37
C GLU A 352 -15.90 15.93 24.25
N ALA A 353 -15.59 14.64 24.43
CA ALA A 353 -15.94 13.61 23.45
C ALA A 353 -17.46 13.51 23.27
N GLY A 354 -18.23 13.50 24.35
CA GLY A 354 -19.70 13.46 24.25
C GLY A 354 -20.31 14.77 23.75
N ARG A 355 -19.75 15.93 24.13
CA ARG A 355 -20.15 17.22 23.52
C ARG A 355 -19.92 17.25 22.02
N ALA A 356 -18.79 16.74 21.54
CA ALA A 356 -18.49 16.64 20.12
C ALA A 356 -19.54 15.81 19.37
N GLN A 357 -20.00 14.70 19.96
CA GLN A 357 -21.09 13.88 19.38
C GLN A 357 -22.44 14.61 19.38
N ASN A 358 -22.70 15.47 20.37
CA ASN A 358 -23.93 16.27 20.42
C ASN A 358 -23.93 17.43 19.39
N ARG A 359 -22.75 17.95 19.02
CA ARG A 359 -22.58 18.96 17.96
C ARG A 359 -22.65 18.32 16.57
N ARG A 360 -23.84 17.85 16.19
CA ARG A 360 -24.06 17.11 14.95
C ARG A 360 -25.18 17.69 14.08
N VAL A 361 -25.29 17.18 12.87
CA VAL A 361 -26.41 17.41 11.96
C VAL A 361 -26.99 16.06 11.55
N GLU A 362 -28.30 15.91 11.60
CA GLU A 362 -29.01 14.72 11.13
C GLU A 362 -29.81 15.05 9.86
N LEU A 363 -29.96 14.07 8.97
CA LEU A 363 -30.92 14.10 7.88
C LEU A 363 -32.07 13.17 8.26
N VAL A 364 -33.30 13.69 8.26
CA VAL A 364 -34.51 12.95 8.62
C VAL A 364 -35.42 12.88 7.40
N LYS A 365 -35.94 11.69 7.07
CA LYS A 365 -36.89 11.51 5.98
C LYS A 365 -38.24 12.14 6.35
N GLN A 366 -38.82 12.92 5.42
CA GLN A 366 -40.14 13.56 5.57
C GLN A 366 -41.30 12.63 5.25
#